data_AF-A0AAU2GIK8-F1
#
_entry.id   AF-A0AAU2GIK8-F1
#
_cell.length_a   1.000
_cell.length_b   1.000
_cell.length_c   1.000
_cell.angle_alpha   90.00
_cell.angle_beta   90.00
_cell.angle_gamma   90.00
#
_symmetry.space_group_name_H-M   'P 1'
#
loop_
_entity.id
_entity.type
_entity.pdbx_description
1 polymer ?
#
loop_
_entity_poly.entity_id
_entity_poly.type
_entity_poly.pdbx_seq_one_letter_code
_entity_poly.pdbx_strand_id
1 'polypeptide(L)'
;MIEFDTMGDAREFLIERQVSKLLYESIDGWDKWLKRAGGGLSMTDLPVDWPVVREGFARRNLIVHADGIVNHLYLGSLKGVQGPLKGGHQVGDKLNVDEEYLSGFLQEISALGRMLAVSVGLKLRKNDRLSFFRSLNSDTYRSLTSGHWRTTITLSQYAMTCDLPRAFRVEAQTRGWVARRELFGVDSIKSEVESWDVSGLAEELAHRKSVLLGSADSIDRVRNVIKSEKLTPFDVAVDPLYAHIRSEFLGISSPTDESLGRGSPELS
;
A
#
# COMPACT_ATOMS: atom_id res chain seq x y z
N MET A 1 -41.67 7.44 21.56
CA MET A 1 -41.12 6.29 22.29
C MET A 1 -40.98 5.19 21.27
N ILE A 2 -39.78 4.66 21.05
CA ILE A 2 -39.58 3.58 20.07
C ILE A 2 -39.95 2.29 20.80
N GLU A 3 -40.97 1.60 20.32
CA GLU A 3 -41.37 0.28 20.80
C GLU A 3 -40.66 -0.79 19.96
N PHE A 4 -40.20 -1.86 20.60
CA PHE A 4 -39.51 -2.97 19.94
C PHE A 4 -40.30 -4.26 20.18
N ASP A 5 -40.54 -5.01 19.10
CA ASP A 5 -41.29 -6.27 19.16
C ASP A 5 -40.49 -7.40 19.81
N THR A 6 -39.16 -7.38 19.65
CA THR A 6 -38.26 -8.36 20.26
C THR A 6 -37.00 -7.73 20.86
N MET A 7 -36.34 -8.48 21.75
CA MET A 7 -35.00 -8.12 22.25
C MET A 7 -33.95 -8.08 21.12
N GLY A 8 -34.17 -8.85 20.05
CA GLY A 8 -33.34 -8.82 18.84
C GLY A 8 -33.43 -7.47 18.14
N ASP A 9 -34.65 -6.96 17.95
CA ASP A 9 -34.89 -5.67 17.29
C ASP A 9 -34.32 -4.50 18.10
N ALA A 10 -34.47 -4.56 19.43
CA ALA A 10 -33.85 -3.59 20.32
C ALA A 10 -32.32 -3.61 20.22
N ARG A 11 -31.70 -4.80 20.10
CA ARG A 11 -30.25 -4.93 19.93
C ARG A 11 -29.78 -4.39 18.58
N GLU A 12 -30.47 -4.73 17.49
CA GLU A 12 -30.11 -4.27 16.15
C GLU A 12 -30.21 -2.74 16.05
N PHE A 13 -31.31 -2.18 16.56
CA PHE A 13 -31.49 -0.73 16.62
C PHE A 13 -30.35 -0.01 17.37
N LEU A 14 -29.89 -0.57 18.50
CA LEU A 14 -28.77 -0.01 19.24
C LEU A 14 -27.45 -0.10 18.46
N ILE A 15 -27.23 -1.20 17.73
CA ILE A 15 -26.06 -1.37 16.86
C ILE A 15 -26.11 -0.34 15.73
N GLU A 16 -27.22 -0.25 15.00
CA GLU A 16 -27.41 0.70 13.89
C GLU A 16 -27.22 2.14 14.34
N ARG A 17 -27.79 2.52 15.49
CA ARG A 17 -27.62 3.86 16.07
C ARG A 17 -26.16 4.15 16.39
N GLN A 18 -25.44 3.18 16.95
CA GLN A 18 -24.03 3.34 17.28
C GLN A 18 -23.14 3.40 16.04
N VAL A 19 -23.41 2.57 15.03
CA VAL A 19 -22.74 2.59 13.72
C VAL A 19 -22.99 3.92 13.03
N SER A 20 -24.24 4.37 12.97
CA SER A 20 -24.61 5.65 12.36
C SER A 20 -23.87 6.80 13.03
N LYS A 21 -23.90 6.88 14.37
CA LYS A 21 -23.15 7.90 15.12
C LYS A 21 -21.67 7.88 14.77
N LEU A 22 -21.06 6.70 14.68
CA LEU A 22 -19.65 6.58 14.32
C LEU A 22 -19.38 7.05 12.89
N LEU A 23 -20.22 6.72 11.91
CA LEU A 23 -20.04 7.11 10.51
C LEU A 23 -20.08 8.63 10.27
N TYR A 24 -20.71 9.40 11.15
CA TYR A 24 -20.72 10.87 11.10
C TYR A 24 -19.50 11.54 11.77
N GLU A 25 -18.65 10.77 12.45
CA GLU A 25 -17.45 11.30 13.09
C GLU A 25 -16.34 11.59 12.07
N SER A 26 -15.39 12.43 12.48
CA SER A 26 -14.13 12.60 11.75
C SER A 26 -13.24 11.36 11.86
N ILE A 27 -12.25 11.25 10.97
CA ILE A 27 -11.25 10.17 11.02
C ILE A 27 -10.46 10.14 12.36
N ASP A 28 -10.24 11.31 12.98
CA ASP A 28 -9.67 11.42 14.33
C ASP A 28 -10.64 10.88 15.40
N GLY A 29 -11.95 11.07 15.18
CA GLY A 29 -13.01 10.48 16.02
C GLY A 29 -13.03 8.95 15.90
N TRP A 30 -12.85 8.42 14.69
CA TRP A 30 -12.72 6.98 14.45
C TRP A 30 -11.48 6.41 15.16
N ASP A 31 -10.34 7.10 15.12
CA ASP A 31 -9.13 6.68 15.83
C ASP A 31 -9.35 6.63 17.35
N LYS A 32 -9.96 7.67 17.92
CA LYS A 32 -10.30 7.71 19.35
C LYS A 32 -11.25 6.59 19.74
N TRP A 33 -12.26 6.32 18.91
CA TRP A 33 -13.18 5.22 19.14
C TRP A 33 -12.44 3.87 19.07
N LEU A 34 -11.58 3.66 18.07
CA LEU A 34 -10.79 2.44 17.91
C LEU A 34 -9.83 2.23 19.09
N LYS A 35 -9.18 3.27 19.59
CA LYS A 35 -8.35 3.21 20.80
C LYS A 35 -9.15 2.70 22.00
N ARG A 36 -10.37 3.19 22.17
CA ARG A 36 -11.24 2.77 23.29
C ARG A 36 -11.78 1.36 23.11
N ALA A 37 -12.43 1.08 21.98
CA ALA A 37 -13.14 -0.17 21.71
C ALA A 37 -12.19 -1.32 21.31
N GLY A 38 -11.15 -1.00 20.55
CA GLY A 38 -10.13 -1.92 20.07
C GLY A 38 -8.97 -2.14 21.04
N GLY A 39 -9.13 -1.80 22.33
CA GLY A 39 -8.16 -2.08 23.40
C GLY A 39 -6.79 -1.44 23.21
N GLY A 40 -6.74 -0.17 22.81
CA GLY A 40 -5.52 0.60 22.59
C GLY A 40 -4.99 0.60 21.16
N LEU A 41 -5.67 -0.06 20.21
CA LEU A 41 -5.29 0.00 18.79
C LEU A 41 -5.50 1.42 18.25
N SER A 42 -4.51 1.97 17.55
CA SER A 42 -4.60 3.26 16.88
C SER A 42 -4.35 3.13 15.38
N MET A 43 -5.09 3.91 14.60
CA MET A 43 -4.77 4.12 13.19
C MET A 43 -3.47 4.92 13.01
N THR A 44 -3.15 5.83 13.93
CA THR A 44 -1.94 6.67 13.85
C THR A 44 -0.66 5.91 14.11
N ASP A 45 -0.74 4.73 14.74
CA ASP A 45 0.41 3.88 15.04
C ASP A 45 0.72 2.90 13.88
N LEU A 46 -0.15 2.84 12.86
CA LEU A 46 0.07 2.06 11.65
C LEU A 46 1.00 2.83 10.70
N PRO A 47 1.80 2.14 9.87
CA PRO A 47 2.79 2.78 8.98
C PRO A 47 2.15 3.44 7.74
N VAL A 48 0.99 4.08 7.87
CA VAL A 48 0.40 4.93 6.83
C VAL A 48 0.96 6.35 6.92
N ASP A 49 0.87 7.08 5.81
CA ASP A 49 1.01 8.53 5.87
C ASP A 49 -0.27 9.15 6.46
N TRP A 50 -0.33 9.23 7.79
CA TRP A 50 -1.49 9.77 8.51
C TRP A 50 -1.87 11.20 8.08
N PRO A 51 -0.91 12.13 7.88
CA PRO A 51 -1.18 13.40 7.20
C PRO A 51 -2.00 13.29 5.92
N VAL A 52 -1.60 12.41 5.00
CA VAL A 52 -2.29 12.20 3.71
C VAL A 52 -3.68 11.60 3.93
N VAL A 53 -3.81 10.61 4.81
CA VAL A 53 -5.12 10.01 5.12
C VAL A 53 -6.08 11.07 5.66
N ARG A 54 -5.64 11.82 6.68
CA ARG A 54 -6.46 12.84 7.34
C ARG A 54 -6.90 13.93 6.37
N GLU A 55 -5.98 14.37 5.51
CA GLU A 55 -6.28 15.37 4.50
C GLU A 55 -7.25 14.86 3.44
N GLY A 56 -7.11 13.63 2.95
CA GLY A 56 -8.03 13.10 1.95
C GLY A 56 -9.46 12.94 2.47
N PHE A 57 -9.65 12.59 3.74
CA PHE A 57 -10.98 12.63 4.38
C PHE A 57 -11.54 14.05 4.48
N ALA A 58 -10.70 15.03 4.84
CA ALA A 58 -11.10 16.44 4.88
C ALA A 58 -11.47 16.97 3.48
N ARG A 59 -10.66 16.66 2.46
CA ARG A 59 -10.89 17.06 1.07
C ARG A 59 -12.15 16.42 0.50
N ARG A 60 -12.41 15.14 0.79
CA ARG A 60 -13.67 14.47 0.41
C ARG A 60 -14.89 15.22 0.95
N ASN A 61 -14.85 15.65 2.21
CA ASN A 61 -15.94 16.44 2.79
C ASN A 61 -16.06 17.82 2.12
N LEU A 62 -14.93 18.45 1.79
CA LEU A 62 -14.90 19.72 1.07
C LEU A 62 -15.53 19.63 -0.33
N ILE A 63 -15.22 18.57 -1.07
CA ILE A 63 -15.77 18.33 -2.41
C ILE A 63 -17.28 18.16 -2.35
N VAL A 64 -17.79 17.35 -1.42
CA VAL A 64 -19.22 17.05 -1.31
C VAL A 64 -20.03 18.24 -0.81
N HIS A 65 -19.47 19.03 0.12
CA HIS A 65 -20.25 20.04 0.86
C HIS A 65 -19.88 21.50 0.54
N ALA A 66 -18.79 21.74 -0.20
CA ALA A 66 -18.30 23.08 -0.48
C ALA A 66 -17.73 23.23 -1.91
N ASP A 67 -18.11 22.36 -2.86
CA ASP A 67 -17.62 22.38 -4.25
C ASP A 67 -16.08 22.37 -4.38
N GLY A 68 -15.41 21.77 -3.39
CA GLY A 68 -13.94 21.75 -3.32
C GLY A 68 -13.31 23.10 -2.94
N ILE A 69 -14.10 24.09 -2.52
CA ILE A 69 -13.62 25.42 -2.11
C ILE A 69 -13.13 25.36 -0.66
N VAL A 70 -11.87 25.69 -0.44
CA VAL A 70 -11.21 25.70 0.87
C VAL A 70 -11.93 26.66 1.82
N ASN A 71 -12.27 26.16 3.00
CA ASN A 71 -12.89 26.94 4.07
C ASN A 71 -12.15 26.74 5.39
N HIS A 72 -12.53 27.53 6.41
CA HIS A 72 -11.90 27.45 7.74
C HIS A 72 -12.06 26.08 8.41
N LEU A 73 -13.11 25.31 8.08
CA LEU A 73 -13.31 23.96 8.62
C LEU A 73 -12.27 22.98 8.07
N TYR A 74 -12.01 23.02 6.76
CA TYR A 74 -10.95 22.23 6.14
C TYR A 74 -9.58 22.58 6.74
N LEU A 75 -9.18 23.85 6.75
CA LEU A 75 -7.90 24.26 7.34
C LEU A 75 -7.82 23.91 8.84
N GLY A 76 -8.94 24.04 9.56
CA GLY A 76 -9.07 23.63 10.95
C GLY A 76 -8.82 22.13 11.15
N SER A 77 -9.35 21.29 10.27
CA SER A 77 -9.16 19.84 10.29
C SER A 77 -7.73 19.40 9.98
N LEU A 78 -6.93 20.26 9.35
CA LEU A 78 -5.51 20.00 9.07
C LEU A 78 -4.57 20.56 10.14
N LYS A 79 -5.08 21.20 11.20
CA LYS A 79 -4.23 21.67 12.30
C LYS A 79 -3.44 20.51 12.89
N GLY A 80 -2.12 20.70 13.01
CA GLY A 80 -1.18 19.70 13.52
C GLY A 80 -0.71 18.67 12.49
N VAL A 81 -1.27 18.66 11.27
CA VAL A 81 -0.73 17.87 10.17
C VAL A 81 0.58 18.52 9.68
N GLN A 82 1.63 17.71 9.51
CA GLN A 82 2.90 18.12 8.90
C GLN A 82 3.01 17.47 7.52
N GLY A 83 3.65 18.13 6.57
CA GLY A 83 3.86 17.60 5.21
C GLY A 83 3.55 18.60 4.10
N PRO A 84 3.75 18.20 2.83
CA PRO A 84 3.58 19.08 1.66
C PRO A 84 2.17 19.68 1.53
N LEU A 85 1.17 19.04 2.15
CA LEU A 85 -0.22 19.49 2.19
C LEU A 85 -0.46 20.75 3.05
N LYS A 86 0.50 21.13 3.90
CA LYS A 86 0.38 22.30 4.80
C LYS A 86 0.73 23.63 4.11
N GLY A 87 1.26 23.59 2.88
CA GLY A 87 2.08 24.68 2.34
C GLY A 87 1.39 25.74 1.47
N GLY A 88 0.18 25.54 0.95
CA GLY A 88 -0.27 26.39 -0.17
C GLY A 88 -1.72 26.83 -0.23
N HIS A 89 -2.62 26.26 0.59
CA HIS A 89 -4.05 26.48 0.42
C HIS A 89 -4.59 27.57 1.36
N GLN A 90 -5.27 28.56 0.79
CA GLN A 90 -5.96 29.65 1.48
C GLN A 90 -7.47 29.50 1.35
N VAL A 91 -8.23 30.16 2.23
CA VAL A 91 -9.69 30.18 2.15
C VAL A 91 -10.11 30.77 0.81
N GLY A 92 -11.01 30.09 0.10
CA GLY A 92 -11.48 30.46 -1.23
C GLY A 92 -10.76 29.71 -2.37
N ASP A 93 -9.63 29.06 -2.12
CA ASP A 93 -8.95 28.26 -3.13
C ASP A 93 -9.83 27.09 -3.58
N LYS A 94 -9.89 26.82 -4.88
CA LYS A 94 -10.54 25.62 -5.40
C LYS A 94 -9.53 24.49 -5.49
N LEU A 95 -9.76 23.43 -4.72
CA LEU A 95 -8.93 22.24 -4.74
C LEU A 95 -9.27 21.38 -5.96
N ASN A 96 -8.26 21.07 -6.77
CA ASN A 96 -8.38 20.05 -7.80
C ASN A 96 -8.07 18.67 -7.23
N VAL A 97 -8.65 17.64 -7.83
CA VAL A 97 -8.33 16.22 -7.60
C VAL A 97 -7.91 15.65 -8.93
N ASP A 98 -6.61 15.60 -9.15
CA ASP A 98 -6.04 14.91 -10.29
C ASP A 98 -5.93 13.40 -10.02
N GLU A 99 -5.60 12.67 -11.09
CA GLU A 99 -5.45 11.22 -11.06
C GLU A 99 -4.34 10.77 -10.10
N GLU A 100 -3.22 11.49 -10.05
CA GLU A 100 -2.08 11.15 -9.20
C GLU A 100 -2.44 11.26 -7.71
N TYR A 101 -3.08 12.38 -7.33
CA TYR A 101 -3.59 12.59 -5.98
C TYR A 101 -4.60 11.51 -5.62
N LEU A 102 -5.58 11.25 -6.49
CA LEU A 102 -6.63 10.28 -6.21
C LEU A 102 -6.06 8.87 -6.06
N SER A 103 -5.20 8.44 -6.99
CA SER A 103 -4.51 7.15 -6.95
C SER A 103 -3.66 7.02 -5.68
N GLY A 104 -2.90 8.06 -5.33
CA GLY A 104 -2.10 8.09 -4.11
C GLY A 104 -2.94 7.93 -2.84
N PHE A 105 -4.02 8.70 -2.71
CA PHE A 105 -4.92 8.61 -1.57
C PHE A 105 -5.63 7.25 -1.49
N LEU A 106 -6.08 6.71 -2.62
CA LEU A 106 -6.73 5.39 -2.68
C LEU A 106 -5.78 4.25 -2.28
N GLN A 107 -4.49 4.36 -2.59
CA GLN A 107 -3.48 3.42 -2.11
C GLN A 107 -3.28 3.50 -0.60
N GLU A 108 -3.17 4.70 -0.02
CA GLU A 108 -3.05 4.89 1.42
C GLU A 108 -4.28 4.35 2.19
N ILE A 109 -5.49 4.68 1.73
CA ILE A 109 -6.72 4.23 2.40
C ILE A 109 -6.92 2.70 2.27
N SER A 110 -6.52 2.12 1.14
CA SER A 110 -6.55 0.66 0.93
C SER A 110 -5.58 -0.04 1.89
N ALA A 111 -4.37 0.48 2.03
CA ALA A 111 -3.38 -0.03 2.96
C ALA A 111 -3.87 0.08 4.41
N LEU A 112 -4.41 1.25 4.80
CA LEU A 112 -4.99 1.48 6.13
C LEU A 112 -6.08 0.46 6.45
N GLY A 113 -7.08 0.33 5.57
CA GLY A 113 -8.19 -0.59 5.75
C GLY A 113 -7.73 -2.03 5.91
N ARG A 114 -6.73 -2.44 5.12
CA ARG A 114 -6.17 -3.79 5.21
C ARG A 114 -5.42 -4.02 6.52
N MET A 115 -4.58 -3.09 6.94
CA MET A 115 -3.84 -3.18 8.19
C MET A 115 -4.77 -3.19 9.41
N LEU A 116 -5.85 -2.40 9.36
CA LEU A 116 -6.90 -2.42 10.38
C LEU A 116 -7.60 -3.77 10.46
N ALA A 117 -8.00 -4.34 9.31
CA ALA A 117 -8.64 -5.65 9.28
C ALA A 117 -7.73 -6.74 9.89
N VAL A 118 -6.43 -6.72 9.56
CA VAL A 118 -5.45 -7.65 10.12
C VAL A 118 -5.23 -7.38 11.62
N SER A 119 -5.04 -6.12 12.03
CA SER A 119 -4.79 -5.73 13.43
C SER A 119 -5.94 -6.13 14.35
N VAL A 120 -7.17 -5.80 13.95
CA VAL A 120 -8.39 -6.18 14.67
C VAL A 120 -8.57 -7.69 14.66
N GLY A 121 -8.37 -8.33 13.51
CA GLY A 121 -8.46 -9.79 13.36
C GLY A 121 -7.51 -10.54 14.29
N LEU A 122 -6.23 -10.17 14.33
CA LEU A 122 -5.22 -10.77 15.22
C LEU A 122 -5.57 -10.59 16.70
N LYS A 123 -6.26 -9.50 17.05
CA LYS A 123 -6.70 -9.22 18.42
C LYS A 123 -7.90 -10.07 18.83
N LEU A 124 -8.89 -10.18 17.94
CA LEU A 124 -10.14 -10.92 18.19
C LEU A 124 -9.97 -12.44 18.05
N ARG A 125 -9.08 -12.89 17.17
CA ARG A 125 -8.96 -14.29 16.74
C ARG A 125 -7.51 -14.76 16.79
N LYS A 126 -6.96 -14.81 18.01
CA LYS A 126 -5.55 -15.18 18.26
C LYS A 126 -5.14 -16.56 17.73
N ASN A 127 -6.08 -17.49 17.58
CA ASN A 127 -5.81 -18.83 17.05
C ASN A 127 -5.73 -18.86 15.50
N ASP A 128 -6.21 -17.80 14.83
CA ASP A 128 -6.29 -17.74 13.36
C ASP A 128 -5.15 -16.89 12.76
N ARG A 129 -4.08 -16.61 13.52
CA ARG A 129 -2.96 -15.73 13.12
C ARG A 129 -2.40 -16.06 11.75
N LEU A 130 -2.16 -17.35 11.49
CA LEU A 130 -1.59 -17.79 10.22
C LEU A 130 -2.50 -17.44 9.03
N SER A 131 -3.82 -17.49 9.21
CA SER A 131 -4.79 -17.09 8.19
C SER A 131 -4.65 -15.60 7.87
N PHE A 132 -4.60 -14.75 8.90
CA PHE A 132 -4.39 -13.31 8.70
C PHE A 132 -3.05 -12.99 8.03
N PHE A 133 -1.98 -13.70 8.38
CA PHE A 133 -0.67 -13.51 7.75
C PHE A 133 -0.63 -13.96 6.29
N ARG A 134 -1.28 -15.09 5.96
CA ARG A 134 -1.47 -15.52 4.56
C ARG A 134 -2.26 -14.49 3.77
N SER A 135 -3.33 -13.99 4.39
CA SER A 135 -4.18 -12.95 3.81
C SER A 135 -3.36 -11.68 3.56
N LEU A 136 -2.59 -11.20 4.55
CA LEU A 136 -1.72 -10.02 4.40
C LEU A 136 -0.70 -10.20 3.27
N ASN A 137 -0.07 -11.37 3.19
CA ASN A 137 0.87 -11.69 2.12
C ASN A 137 0.20 -11.70 0.74
N SER A 138 -0.97 -12.31 0.63
CA SER A 138 -1.75 -12.35 -0.61
C SER A 138 -2.11 -10.94 -1.09
N ASP A 139 -2.57 -10.09 -0.18
CA ASP A 139 -2.94 -8.71 -0.52
C ASP A 139 -1.74 -7.84 -0.87
N THR A 140 -0.59 -8.08 -0.22
CA THR A 140 0.68 -7.43 -0.58
C THR A 140 1.10 -7.84 -1.98
N TYR A 141 1.01 -9.14 -2.31
CA TYR A 141 1.32 -9.65 -3.65
C TYR A 141 0.36 -9.09 -4.71
N ARG A 142 -0.95 -9.10 -4.46
CA ARG A 142 -1.95 -8.51 -5.37
C ARG A 142 -1.73 -7.02 -5.61
N SER A 143 -1.35 -6.28 -4.56
CA SER A 143 -1.02 -4.86 -4.69
C SER A 143 0.21 -4.66 -5.56
N LEU A 144 1.24 -5.48 -5.36
CA LEU A 144 2.47 -5.45 -6.15
C LEU A 144 2.17 -5.74 -7.64
N THR A 145 1.44 -6.81 -7.94
CA THR A 145 1.13 -7.18 -9.33
C THR A 145 0.19 -6.20 -10.03
N SER A 146 -0.57 -5.41 -9.27
CA SER A 146 -1.43 -4.35 -9.79
C SER A 146 -0.72 -3.00 -9.95
N GLY A 147 0.58 -2.91 -9.64
CA GLY A 147 1.32 -1.65 -9.68
C GLY A 147 0.96 -0.66 -8.55
N HIS A 148 0.27 -1.12 -7.50
CA HIS A 148 -0.05 -0.31 -6.33
C HIS A 148 1.15 -0.26 -5.38
N TRP A 149 2.20 0.44 -5.82
CA TRP A 149 3.49 0.45 -5.17
C TRP A 149 3.45 1.05 -3.76
N ARG A 150 2.73 2.16 -3.55
CA ARG A 150 2.60 2.78 -2.21
C ARG A 150 1.92 1.83 -1.23
N THR A 151 0.80 1.23 -1.63
CA THR A 151 0.12 0.19 -0.84
C THR A 151 1.06 -0.95 -0.50
N THR A 152 1.85 -1.42 -1.47
CA THR A 152 2.77 -2.54 -1.28
C THR A 152 3.86 -2.21 -0.27
N ILE A 153 4.44 -1.02 -0.33
CA ILE A 153 5.43 -0.54 0.64
C ILE A 153 4.83 -0.52 2.04
N THR A 154 3.68 0.13 2.20
CA THR A 154 3.00 0.29 3.50
C THR A 154 2.63 -1.05 4.11
N LEU A 155 2.04 -1.96 3.32
CA LEU A 155 1.70 -3.32 3.78
C LEU A 155 2.94 -4.13 4.14
N SER A 156 4.03 -4.00 3.37
CA SER A 156 5.29 -4.69 3.65
C SER A 156 5.92 -4.18 4.95
N GLN A 157 5.93 -2.87 5.19
CA GLN A 157 6.41 -2.27 6.44
C GLN A 157 5.61 -2.78 7.64
N TYR A 158 4.28 -2.81 7.53
CA TYR A 158 3.41 -3.36 8.58
C TYR A 158 3.64 -4.86 8.81
N ALA A 159 3.80 -5.64 7.74
CA ALA A 159 4.16 -7.05 7.86
C ALA A 159 5.46 -7.23 8.66
N MET A 160 6.45 -6.35 8.49
CA MET A 160 7.72 -6.42 9.22
C MET A 160 7.59 -6.14 10.73
N THR A 161 6.58 -5.39 11.17
CA THR A 161 6.28 -5.18 12.60
C THR A 161 5.55 -6.36 13.23
N CYS A 162 4.99 -7.25 12.41
CA CYS A 162 4.33 -8.46 12.88
C CYS A 162 5.35 -9.57 13.20
N ASP A 163 4.97 -10.45 14.13
CA ASP A 163 5.69 -11.70 14.42
C ASP A 163 5.35 -12.76 13.37
N LEU A 164 5.94 -12.60 12.18
CA LEU A 164 5.73 -13.47 11.02
C LEU A 164 6.69 -14.67 11.00
N PRO A 165 6.24 -15.83 10.49
CA PRO A 165 7.15 -16.89 10.07
C PRO A 165 8.21 -16.38 9.08
N ARG A 166 9.43 -16.93 9.16
CA ARG A 166 10.59 -16.48 8.37
C ARG A 166 10.30 -16.34 6.87
N ALA A 167 9.63 -17.32 6.26
CA ALA A 167 9.29 -17.29 4.84
C ALA A 167 8.41 -16.06 4.48
N PHE A 168 7.38 -15.77 5.29
CA PHE A 168 6.50 -14.62 5.08
C PHE A 168 7.23 -13.29 5.29
N ARG A 169 8.19 -13.25 6.21
CA ARG A 169 9.03 -12.07 6.42
C ARG A 169 9.89 -11.76 5.19
N VAL A 170 10.52 -12.78 4.60
CA VAL A 170 11.33 -12.63 3.38
C VAL A 170 10.46 -12.19 2.19
N GLU A 171 9.27 -12.77 2.04
CA GLU A 171 8.32 -12.37 1.00
C GLU A 171 7.89 -10.90 1.16
N ALA A 172 7.46 -10.48 2.34
CA ALA A 172 7.07 -9.09 2.59
C ALA A 172 8.25 -8.13 2.34
N GLN A 173 9.44 -8.46 2.83
CA GLN A 173 10.64 -7.64 2.65
C GLN A 173 11.00 -7.47 1.17
N THR A 174 11.04 -8.57 0.41
CA THR A 174 11.40 -8.54 -1.01
C THR A 174 10.38 -7.77 -1.84
N ARG A 175 9.07 -7.94 -1.58
CA ARG A 175 8.01 -7.16 -2.26
C ARG A 175 8.08 -5.67 -1.95
N GLY A 176 8.37 -5.32 -0.69
CA GLY A 176 8.60 -3.94 -0.29
C GLY A 176 9.81 -3.31 -1.01
N TRP A 177 10.87 -4.08 -1.27
CA TRP A 177 12.00 -3.61 -2.09
C TRP A 177 11.64 -3.45 -3.56
N VAL A 178 10.90 -4.39 -4.16
CA VAL A 178 10.43 -4.25 -5.55
C VAL A 178 9.62 -2.96 -5.69
N ALA A 179 8.62 -2.75 -4.83
CA ALA A 179 7.78 -1.56 -4.91
C ALA A 179 8.55 -0.25 -4.71
N ARG A 180 9.57 -0.22 -3.81
CA ARG A 180 10.46 0.94 -3.65
C ARG A 180 11.33 1.18 -4.87
N ARG A 181 11.88 0.13 -5.48
CA ARG A 181 12.65 0.24 -6.73
C ARG A 181 11.81 0.85 -7.84
N GLU A 182 10.57 0.40 -8.01
CA GLU A 182 9.68 0.91 -9.05
C GLU A 182 9.29 2.38 -8.84
N LEU A 183 9.11 2.83 -7.58
CA LEU A 183 8.76 4.23 -7.31
C LEU A 183 9.94 5.19 -7.25
N PHE A 184 11.08 4.74 -6.71
CA PHE A 184 12.17 5.62 -6.29
C PHE A 184 13.52 5.23 -6.89
N GLY A 185 13.55 4.23 -7.78
CA GLY A 185 14.77 3.70 -8.38
C GLY A 185 15.54 2.74 -7.47
N VAL A 186 16.54 2.06 -8.05
CA VAL A 186 17.35 1.02 -7.38
C VAL A 186 18.12 1.55 -6.16
N ASP A 187 18.55 2.82 -6.19
CA ASP A 187 19.31 3.42 -5.09
C ASP A 187 18.51 3.46 -3.78
N SER A 188 17.17 3.49 -3.85
CA SER A 188 16.28 3.47 -2.69
C SER A 188 16.32 2.16 -1.87
N ILE A 189 16.86 1.09 -2.46
CA ILE A 189 16.93 -0.25 -1.83
C ILE A 189 18.35 -0.80 -1.75
N LYS A 190 19.29 -0.20 -2.49
CA LYS A 190 20.62 -0.76 -2.74
C LYS A 190 21.37 -1.15 -1.46
N SER A 191 21.53 -0.21 -0.52
CA SER A 191 22.26 -0.47 0.73
C SER A 191 21.64 -1.60 1.56
N GLU A 192 20.31 -1.64 1.67
CA GLU A 192 19.62 -2.69 2.42
C GLU A 192 19.81 -4.06 1.75
N VAL A 193 19.62 -4.13 0.43
CA VAL A 193 19.72 -5.38 -0.32
C VAL A 193 21.16 -5.89 -0.39
N GLU A 194 22.15 -5.00 -0.50
CA GLU A 194 23.57 -5.36 -0.41
C GLU A 194 23.92 -5.97 0.94
N SER A 195 23.41 -5.40 2.03
CA SER A 195 23.61 -5.91 3.40
C SER A 195 22.80 -7.17 3.72
N TRP A 196 21.83 -7.53 2.88
CA TRP A 196 20.96 -8.67 3.12
C TRP A 196 21.72 -9.99 3.01
N ASP A 197 21.83 -10.71 4.12
CA ASP A 197 22.43 -12.04 4.17
C ASP A 197 21.45 -13.10 3.63
N VAL A 198 21.86 -13.73 2.54
CA VAL A 198 21.11 -14.79 1.85
C VAL A 198 21.76 -16.17 1.99
N SER A 199 22.88 -16.28 2.70
CA SER A 199 23.68 -17.52 2.80
C SER A 199 22.90 -18.69 3.40
N GLY A 200 21.97 -18.40 4.32
CA GLY A 200 21.07 -19.38 4.93
C GLY A 200 19.68 -19.44 4.32
N LEU A 201 19.48 -18.90 3.11
CA LEU A 201 18.20 -18.98 2.38
C LEU A 201 18.25 -20.07 1.31
N ALA A 202 17.08 -20.64 1.04
CA ALA A 202 16.93 -21.53 -0.09
C ALA A 202 17.18 -20.78 -1.41
N GLU A 203 17.71 -21.48 -2.41
CA GLU A 203 18.16 -20.89 -3.68
C GLU A 203 17.06 -20.09 -4.40
N GLU A 204 15.81 -20.56 -4.29
CA GLU A 204 14.61 -19.90 -4.80
C GLU A 204 14.31 -18.53 -4.14
N LEU A 205 14.94 -18.22 -3.02
CA LEU A 205 14.87 -16.92 -2.36
C LEU A 205 16.17 -16.14 -2.50
N ALA A 206 17.32 -16.82 -2.45
CA ALA A 206 18.64 -16.19 -2.49
C ALA A 206 18.91 -15.46 -3.81
N HIS A 207 18.45 -15.98 -4.94
CA HIS A 207 18.65 -15.35 -6.25
C HIS A 207 18.01 -13.95 -6.34
N ARG A 208 16.93 -13.69 -5.57
CA ARG A 208 16.21 -12.42 -5.59
C ARG A 208 17.12 -11.23 -5.28
N LYS A 209 18.17 -11.41 -4.47
CA LYS A 209 19.16 -10.36 -4.19
C LYS A 209 19.83 -9.85 -5.47
N SER A 210 20.30 -10.77 -6.32
CA SER A 210 20.95 -10.42 -7.61
C SER A 210 19.98 -9.71 -8.56
N VAL A 211 18.72 -10.16 -8.59
CA VAL A 211 17.67 -9.56 -9.41
C VAL A 211 17.32 -8.16 -8.90
N LEU A 212 17.18 -7.97 -7.58
CA LEU A 212 16.86 -6.66 -7.01
C LEU A 212 17.96 -5.62 -7.28
N LEU A 213 19.23 -6.03 -7.29
CA LEU A 213 20.37 -5.15 -7.56
C LEU A 213 20.68 -4.96 -9.05
N GLY A 214 20.03 -5.71 -9.95
CA GLY A 214 20.36 -5.70 -11.37
C GLY A 214 21.79 -6.18 -11.66
N SER A 215 22.29 -7.13 -10.87
CA SER A 215 23.63 -7.68 -11.06
C SER A 215 23.77 -8.36 -12.43
N ALA A 216 24.96 -8.31 -13.04
CA ALA A 216 25.22 -8.90 -14.35
C ALA A 216 24.96 -10.42 -14.41
N ASP A 217 25.05 -11.13 -13.28
CA ASP A 217 24.81 -12.57 -13.16
C ASP A 217 23.34 -12.94 -12.83
N SER A 218 22.44 -11.95 -12.73
CA SER A 218 21.06 -12.15 -12.28
C SER A 218 20.28 -13.10 -13.18
N ILE A 219 20.42 -12.99 -14.51
CA ILE A 219 19.74 -13.83 -15.49
C ILE A 219 20.20 -15.29 -15.39
N ASP A 220 21.49 -15.53 -15.25
CA ASP A 220 22.02 -16.90 -15.13
C ASP A 220 21.59 -17.56 -13.83
N ARG A 221 21.52 -16.79 -12.74
CA ARG A 221 20.94 -17.28 -11.47
C ARG A 221 19.47 -17.65 -11.64
N VAL A 222 18.66 -16.82 -12.29
CA VAL A 222 17.24 -17.12 -12.57
C VAL A 222 17.13 -18.40 -13.41
N ARG A 223 17.94 -18.56 -14.46
CA ARG A 223 17.97 -19.78 -15.28
C ARG A 223 18.32 -21.02 -14.47
N ASN A 224 19.25 -20.93 -13.53
CA ASN A 224 19.62 -22.06 -12.68
C ASN A 224 18.48 -22.45 -11.72
N VAL A 225 17.77 -21.48 -11.15
CA VAL A 225 16.60 -21.76 -10.31
C VAL A 225 15.49 -22.43 -11.12
N ILE A 226 15.28 -22.03 -12.39
CA ILE A 226 14.32 -22.70 -13.28
C ILE A 226 14.73 -24.15 -13.58
N LYS A 227 16.03 -24.40 -13.85
CA LYS A 227 16.54 -25.77 -14.04
C LYS A 227 16.34 -26.65 -12.81
N SER A 228 16.29 -26.07 -11.61
CA SER A 228 15.98 -26.77 -10.37
C SER A 228 14.48 -26.97 -10.11
N GLU A 229 13.60 -26.58 -11.04
CA GLU A 229 12.13 -26.67 -10.96
C GLU A 229 11.48 -25.87 -9.82
N LYS A 230 12.22 -24.93 -9.23
CA LYS A 230 11.73 -24.07 -8.13
C LYS A 230 11.13 -22.75 -8.58
N LEU A 231 11.27 -22.44 -9.85
CA LEU A 231 10.73 -21.26 -10.52
C LEU A 231 10.34 -21.67 -11.93
N THR A 232 9.25 -21.14 -12.46
CA THR A 232 8.85 -21.38 -13.85
C THR A 232 9.17 -20.17 -14.73
N PRO A 233 9.31 -20.35 -16.05
CA PRO A 233 9.40 -19.23 -16.98
C PRO A 233 8.17 -18.31 -16.92
N PHE A 234 6.99 -18.87 -16.60
CA PHE A 234 5.77 -18.09 -16.43
C PHE A 234 5.88 -17.13 -15.25
N ASP A 235 6.45 -17.56 -14.12
CA ASP A 235 6.68 -16.69 -12.96
C ASP A 235 7.56 -15.50 -13.34
N VAL A 236 8.61 -15.71 -14.14
CA VAL A 236 9.48 -14.62 -14.63
C VAL A 236 8.74 -13.66 -15.56
N ALA A 237 7.82 -14.19 -16.37
CA ALA A 237 7.03 -13.39 -17.30
C ALA A 237 5.98 -12.50 -16.62
N VAL A 238 5.50 -12.85 -15.43
CA VAL A 238 4.40 -12.13 -14.76
C VAL A 238 4.80 -11.40 -13.49
N ASP A 239 5.78 -11.89 -12.74
CA ASP A 239 6.14 -11.31 -11.44
C ASP A 239 6.91 -9.98 -11.63
N PRO A 240 6.49 -8.88 -10.97
CA PRO A 240 7.17 -7.58 -11.01
C PRO A 240 8.64 -7.59 -10.56
N LEU A 241 9.07 -8.56 -9.74
CA LEU A 241 10.46 -8.71 -9.34
C LEU A 241 11.40 -8.73 -10.56
N TYR A 242 11.01 -9.44 -11.62
CA TYR A 242 11.81 -9.68 -12.81
C TYR A 242 11.57 -8.68 -13.94
N ALA A 243 10.71 -7.68 -13.75
CA ALA A 243 10.27 -6.77 -14.83
C ALA A 243 11.44 -6.20 -15.65
N HIS A 244 12.50 -5.74 -14.99
CA HIS A 244 13.67 -5.13 -15.63
C HIS A 244 14.60 -6.11 -16.39
N ILE A 245 14.58 -7.41 -16.08
CA ILE A 245 15.35 -8.44 -16.82
C ILE A 245 14.49 -9.24 -17.81
N ARG A 246 13.19 -9.00 -17.83
CA ARG A 246 12.21 -9.86 -18.53
C ARG A 246 12.45 -9.90 -20.04
N SER A 247 12.73 -8.76 -20.67
CA SER A 247 12.97 -8.67 -22.12
C SER A 247 14.20 -9.48 -22.52
N GLU A 248 15.31 -9.26 -21.83
CA GLU A 248 16.56 -9.98 -22.05
C GLU A 248 16.41 -11.48 -21.76
N PHE A 249 15.72 -11.83 -20.67
CA PHE A 249 15.47 -13.23 -20.30
C PHE A 249 14.66 -13.98 -21.37
N LEU A 250 13.61 -13.35 -21.91
CA LEU A 250 12.74 -13.94 -22.93
C LEU A 250 13.30 -13.83 -24.35
N GLY A 251 14.46 -13.19 -24.54
CA GLY A 251 15.04 -12.95 -25.87
C GLY A 251 14.18 -12.03 -26.74
N ILE A 252 13.37 -11.16 -26.12
CA ILE A 252 12.56 -10.16 -26.81
C ILE A 252 13.43 -8.92 -26.96
N SER A 253 13.85 -8.61 -28.19
CA SER A 253 14.54 -7.35 -28.48
C SER A 253 13.67 -6.19 -28.00
N SER A 254 14.19 -5.35 -27.11
CA SER A 254 13.51 -4.10 -26.73
C SER A 254 13.20 -3.31 -28.00
N PRO A 255 11.97 -2.80 -28.20
CA PRO A 255 11.75 -1.82 -29.25
C PRO A 255 12.63 -0.62 -28.92
N THR A 256 13.69 -0.45 -29.71
CA THR A 256 14.52 0.74 -29.67
C THR A 256 13.64 1.96 -29.95
N ASP A 257 13.95 3.02 -29.22
CA ASP A 257 13.36 4.35 -29.15
C ASP A 257 13.53 5.13 -30.48
N GLU A 258 13.16 4.52 -31.62
CA GLU A 258 13.41 5.03 -32.98
C GLU A 258 12.13 5.37 -33.78
N SER A 259 10.94 5.33 -33.19
CA SER A 259 9.68 5.68 -33.91
C SER A 259 9.00 6.98 -33.50
N LEU A 260 9.60 7.80 -32.62
CA LEU A 260 9.21 9.20 -32.45
C LEU A 260 10.12 10.13 -33.25
N GLY A 261 10.20 9.84 -34.55
CA GLY A 261 10.69 10.78 -35.56
C GLY A 261 9.79 12.01 -35.56
N ARG A 262 10.42 13.15 -35.27
CA ARG A 262 9.85 14.50 -35.34
C ARG A 262 9.15 14.72 -36.69
N GLY A 263 7.83 14.75 -36.69
CA GLY A 263 7.03 15.44 -37.69
C GLY A 263 6.68 16.82 -37.18
N SER A 264 7.55 17.80 -37.42
CA SER A 264 7.18 19.21 -37.31
C SER A 264 6.13 19.54 -38.37
N PRO A 265 4.95 20.08 -38.03
CA PRO A 265 4.07 20.65 -39.03
C PRO A 265 4.58 22.05 -39.38
N GLU A 266 5.08 22.22 -40.60
CA GLU A 266 5.15 23.53 -41.23
C GLU A 266 3.71 24.02 -41.45
N LEU A 267 3.34 25.10 -40.76
CA LEU A 267 2.13 25.86 -41.05
C LEU A 267 2.48 26.88 -42.15
N SER A 268 1.93 26.65 -43.34
CA SER A 268 1.63 27.68 -44.35
C SER A 268 0.14 27.96 -44.31
#